data_AF-A0A644VRJ7-F1
#
_entry.id   AF-A0A644VRJ7-F1
#
_cell.length_a   1.000
_cell.length_b   1.000
_cell.length_c   1.000
_cell.angle_alpha   90.00
_cell.angle_beta   90.00
_cell.angle_gamma   90.00
#
_symmetry.space_group_name_H-M   'P 1'
#
loop_
_entity.id
_entity.type
_entity.pdbx_description
1 polymer ?
#
loop_
_entity_poly.entity_id
_entity_poly.type
_entity_poly.pdbx_seq_one_letter_code
_entity_poly.pdbx_strand_id
1 'polypeptide(L)'
;METVKRLTVLKQILWDYNISAEDIEAVLQGDMKQAGHYNQEMIFLKILESYSWFTIIQLFSPIRIKYLLTSQVIKKLRSPSLRLKYEFVQQRLQQVIPTAG
;
A
#
# COMPACT_ATOMS: atom_id res chain seq x y z
N MET A 1 14.90 14.21 3.14
CA MET A 1 14.07 14.83 2.07
C MET A 1 13.08 13.85 1.44
N GLU A 2 13.23 12.53 1.58
CA GLU A 2 12.26 11.54 1.05
C GLU A 2 10.92 11.47 1.82
N THR A 3 10.93 11.68 3.14
CA THR A 3 9.71 11.60 3.97
C THR A 3 8.66 12.65 3.60
N VAL A 4 9.09 13.87 3.25
CA VAL A 4 8.17 14.97 2.88
C VAL A 4 7.41 14.67 1.58
N LYS A 5 8.07 14.03 0.61
CA LYS A 5 7.42 13.60 -0.64
C LYS A 5 6.39 12.51 -0.38
N ARG A 6 6.71 11.53 0.48
CA ARG A 6 5.77 10.47 0.89
C ARG A 6 4.55 11.04 1.58
N LEU A 7 4.72 11.94 2.54
CA LEU A 7 3.63 12.57 3.27
C LEU A 7 2.72 13.38 2.34
N THR A 8 3.28 14.11 1.36
CA THR A 8 2.51 14.89 0.38
C THR A 8 1.63 13.99 -0.50
N VAL A 9 2.21 12.90 -0.98
CA VAL A 9 1.54 11.86 -1.79
C VAL A 9 0.42 11.20 -0.98
N LEU A 10 0.69 10.80 0.26
CA LEU A 10 -0.31 10.22 1.16
C LEU A 10 -1.47 11.19 1.43
N LYS A 11 -1.17 12.48 1.63
CA LYS A 11 -2.19 13.52 1.85
C LYS A 11 -3.12 13.71 0.65
N GLN A 12 -2.63 13.57 -0.59
CA GLN A 12 -3.47 13.66 -1.78
C GLN A 12 -4.42 12.47 -1.94
N ILE A 13 -4.00 11.26 -1.59
CA ILE A 13 -4.88 10.08 -1.64
C ILE A 13 -5.99 10.16 -0.58
N LEU A 14 -5.64 10.66 0.60
CA LEU A 14 -6.49 10.64 1.78
C LEU A 14 -7.19 11.98 2.01
N TRP A 15 -7.27 12.83 0.97
CA TRP A 15 -7.93 14.15 0.99
C TRP A 15 -9.39 14.13 1.49
N ASP A 16 -10.01 12.96 1.48
CA ASP A 16 -11.40 12.70 1.86
C ASP A 16 -11.61 12.66 3.39
N TYR A 17 -10.54 12.47 4.15
CA TYR A 17 -10.61 12.38 5.61
C TYR A 17 -9.54 13.26 6.24
N ASN A 18 -9.93 13.99 7.28
CA ASN A 18 -9.09 14.87 8.08
C ASN A 18 -8.11 14.08 8.98
N ILE A 19 -7.35 13.15 8.39
CA ILE A 19 -6.39 12.27 9.06
C ILE A 19 -4.98 12.76 8.74
N SER A 20 -4.18 12.91 9.78
CA SER A 20 -2.80 13.35 9.66
C SER A 20 -1.98 12.33 8.88
N ALA A 21 -1.17 12.81 7.94
CA ALA A 21 -0.26 11.96 7.15
C ALA A 21 0.73 11.18 8.05
N GLU A 22 1.03 11.72 9.23
CA GLU A 22 1.87 11.10 10.26
C GLU A 22 1.21 9.85 10.86
N ASP A 23 -0.07 9.90 11.24
CA ASP A 23 -0.82 8.72 11.69
C ASP A 23 -0.88 7.63 10.62
N ILE A 24 -1.06 8.03 9.35
CA ILE A 24 -1.07 7.10 8.22
C ILE A 24 0.28 6.42 8.06
N GLU A 25 1.37 7.18 8.17
CA GLU A 25 2.71 6.64 8.11
C GLU A 25 2.98 5.69 9.30
N ALA A 26 2.55 6.04 10.51
CA ALA A 26 2.64 5.19 11.69
C ALA A 26 1.85 3.88 11.53
N VAL A 27 0.65 3.93 10.94
CA VAL A 27 -0.13 2.71 10.64
C VAL A 27 0.53 1.85 9.60
N LEU A 28 1.10 2.47 8.56
CA LEU A 28 1.85 1.74 7.55
C LEU A 28 3.10 1.08 8.15
N GLN A 29 3.79 1.75 9.09
CA GLN A 29 4.96 1.25 9.82
C GLN A 29 4.62 0.15 10.82
N GLY A 30 3.35 0.03 11.20
CA GLY A 30 2.90 -0.94 12.20
C GLY A 30 3.03 -0.40 13.63
N ASP A 31 3.50 0.83 13.81
CA ASP A 31 3.47 1.56 15.09
C ASP A 31 2.03 1.81 15.57
N MET A 32 1.10 1.95 14.64
CA MET A 32 -0.33 2.08 14.93
C MET A 32 -1.16 1.01 14.23
N LYS A 33 -2.21 0.52 14.89
CA LYS A 33 -3.13 -0.47 14.29
C LYS A 33 -4.06 0.14 13.25
N GLN A 34 -4.48 1.38 13.47
CA GLN A 34 -5.43 2.10 12.63
C GLN A 34 -5.31 3.62 12.84
N ALA A 35 -5.58 4.38 11.79
CA ALA A 35 -5.62 5.84 11.81
C ALA A 35 -7.08 6.25 11.57
N GLY A 36 -7.76 6.67 12.64
CA GLY A 36 -9.21 6.85 12.63
C GLY A 36 -9.94 5.55 12.29
N HIS A 37 -10.59 5.51 11.13
CA HIS A 37 -11.34 4.36 10.61
C HIS A 37 -10.55 3.55 9.56
N TYR A 38 -9.32 3.97 9.24
CA TYR A 38 -8.51 3.33 8.20
C TYR A 38 -7.45 2.42 8.80
N ASN A 39 -7.50 1.14 8.40
CA ASN A 39 -6.48 0.16 8.73
C ASN A 39 -5.39 0.13 7.64
N GLN A 40 -4.25 -0.47 7.96
CA GLN A 40 -3.12 -0.65 7.04
C GLN A 40 -3.54 -1.20 5.67
N GLU A 41 -4.43 -2.19 5.64
CA GLU A 41 -4.99 -2.75 4.39
C GLU A 41 -5.79 -1.72 3.57
N MET A 42 -6.63 -0.90 4.22
CA MET A 42 -7.47 0.08 3.52
C MET A 42 -6.62 1.21 2.91
N ILE A 43 -5.61 1.66 3.66
CA ILE A 43 -4.64 2.65 3.20
C ILE A 43 -3.89 2.09 1.99
N PHE A 44 -3.38 0.86 2.10
CA PHE A 44 -2.65 0.21 1.03
C PHE A 44 -3.52 -0.01 -0.22
N LEU A 45 -4.79 -0.37 -0.03
CA LEU A 45 -5.75 -0.50 -1.12
C LEU A 45 -5.96 0.83 -1.86
N LYS A 46 -6.17 1.93 -1.14
CA LYS A 46 -6.27 3.26 -1.75
C LYS A 46 -5.00 3.62 -2.54
N ILE A 47 -3.81 3.30 -2.02
CA ILE A 47 -2.54 3.53 -2.73
C ILE A 47 -2.49 2.73 -4.04
N LEU A 48 -2.93 1.47 -4.03
CA LEU A 48 -2.98 0.61 -5.23
C LEU A 48 -3.96 1.12 -6.30
N GLU A 49 -5.04 1.77 -5.88
CA GLU A 49 -6.06 2.36 -6.76
C GLU A 49 -5.68 3.75 -7.25
N SER A 50 -5.00 4.56 -6.43
CA SER A 50 -4.63 5.95 -6.77
C SER A 50 -3.30 6.06 -7.52
N TYR A 51 -2.37 5.13 -7.31
CA TYR A 51 -1.03 5.20 -7.90
C TYR A 51 -0.68 4.01 -8.79
N SER A 52 0.18 4.28 -9.76
CA SER A 52 0.76 3.24 -10.62
C SER A 52 1.76 2.39 -9.86
N TRP A 53 1.89 1.12 -10.24
CA TRP A 53 2.85 0.16 -9.67
C TRP A 53 4.26 0.73 -9.49
N PHE A 54 4.76 1.49 -10.47
CA PHE A 54 6.08 2.13 -10.41
C PHE A 54 6.24 3.10 -9.23
N THR A 55 5.21 3.89 -8.93
CA THR A 55 5.20 4.76 -7.75
C THR A 55 5.19 3.94 -6.48
N ILE A 56 4.44 2.84 -6.44
CA ILE A 56 4.32 1.98 -5.25
C ILE A 56 5.65 1.33 -4.89
N ILE A 57 6.41 0.82 -5.86
CA ILE A 57 7.74 0.24 -5.63
C ILE A 57 8.80 1.29 -5.24
N GLN A 58 8.59 2.58 -5.57
CA GLN A 58 9.43 3.66 -5.06
C GLN A 58 9.06 4.05 -3.63
N LEU A 59 7.77 3.94 -3.25
CA LEU A 59 7.29 4.26 -1.91
C LEU A 59 7.56 3.12 -0.92
N PHE A 60 7.45 1.87 -1.34
CA PHE A 60 7.58 0.70 -0.47
C PHE A 60 8.62 -0.27 -1.02
N SER A 61 9.48 -0.77 -0.13
CA SER A 61 10.39 -1.86 -0.48
C SER A 61 9.58 -3.08 -0.93
N PRO A 62 10.06 -3.85 -1.91
CA PRO A 62 9.32 -4.95 -2.51
C PRO A 62 8.99 -6.07 -1.51
N ILE A 63 9.81 -6.25 -0.47
CA ILE A 63 9.54 -7.14 0.67
C ILE A 63 8.29 -6.69 1.42
N ARG A 64 8.19 -5.39 1.74
CA ARG A 64 7.05 -4.81 2.46
C ARG A 64 5.78 -4.89 1.61
N ILE A 65 5.89 -4.66 0.31
CA ILE A 65 4.78 -4.86 -0.62
C ILE A 65 4.31 -6.32 -0.58
N LYS A 66 5.22 -7.31 -0.60
CA LYS A 66 4.85 -8.73 -0.51
C LYS A 66 4.04 -9.04 0.77
N TYR A 67 4.39 -8.43 1.91
CA TYR A 67 3.62 -8.59 3.16
C TYR A 67 2.25 -7.89 3.13
N LEU A 68 2.15 -6.72 2.51
CA LEU A 68 0.92 -5.93 2.45
C LEU A 68 -0.04 -6.40 1.35
N LEU A 69 0.50 -6.88 0.23
CA LEU A 69 -0.24 -7.32 -0.95
C LEU A 69 -0.75 -8.75 -0.76
N THR A 70 -1.70 -8.91 0.16
CA THR A 70 -2.37 -10.18 0.41
C THR A 70 -3.50 -10.41 -0.59
N SER A 71 -3.92 -11.67 -0.77
CA SER A 71 -5.03 -11.98 -1.66
C SER A 71 -6.35 -11.36 -1.19
N GLN A 72 -6.51 -11.09 0.11
CA GLN A 72 -7.66 -10.35 0.64
C GLN A 72 -7.66 -8.88 0.19
N VAL A 73 -6.50 -8.21 0.22
CA VAL A 73 -6.38 -6.84 -0.28
C VAL A 73 -6.68 -6.78 -1.78
N ILE A 74 -6.12 -7.70 -2.56
CA ILE A 74 -6.34 -7.73 -4.01
C ILE A 74 -7.84 -7.93 -4.32
N LYS A 75 -8.51 -8.86 -3.62
CA LYS A 75 -9.96 -9.08 -3.79
C LYS A 75 -10.81 -7.84 -3.48
N LYS A 76 -10.37 -6.98 -2.57
CA LYS A 76 -11.08 -5.75 -2.18
C LYS A 76 -10.92 -4.60 -3.20
N LEU A 77 -9.95 -4.64 -4.11
CA LEU A 77 -9.77 -3.60 -5.16
C LEU A 77 -11.04 -3.45 -5.99
N ARG A 78 -11.46 -2.25 -6.38
CA ARG A 78 -12.71 -2.09 -7.14
C ARG A 78 -12.59 -2.53 -8.60
N SER A 79 -11.46 -2.25 -9.24
CA SER A 79 -11.30 -2.51 -10.68
C SER A 79 -10.85 -3.96 -10.95
N PRO A 80 -11.59 -4.75 -11.75
CA PRO A 80 -11.19 -6.13 -12.08
C PRO A 80 -9.86 -6.21 -12.83
N SER A 81 -9.55 -5.24 -13.69
CA SER A 81 -8.26 -5.16 -14.39
C SER A 81 -7.08 -4.91 -13.44
N LEU A 82 -7.29 -4.12 -12.37
CA LEU A 82 -6.28 -3.93 -11.33
C LEU A 82 -6.09 -5.21 -10.52
N ARG A 83 -7.18 -5.93 -10.19
CA ARG A 83 -7.09 -7.22 -9.49
C ARG A 83 -6.17 -8.18 -10.23
N LEU A 84 -6.46 -8.46 -11.51
CA LEU A 84 -5.67 -9.36 -12.34
C LEU A 84 -4.19 -8.94 -12.41
N LYS A 85 -3.94 -7.63 -12.58
CA LYS A 85 -2.58 -7.09 -12.60
C LYS A 85 -1.84 -7.34 -11.28
N TYR A 86 -2.49 -7.08 -10.15
CA TYR A 86 -1.87 -7.23 -8.84
C TYR A 86 -1.78 -8.68 -8.38
N GLU A 87 -2.67 -9.58 -8.82
CA GLU A 87 -2.51 -11.03 -8.64
C GLU A 87 -1.26 -11.52 -9.34
N PHE A 88 -1.03 -11.09 -10.59
CA PHE A 88 0.19 -11.41 -11.31
C PHE A 88 1.44 -10.86 -10.60
N VAL A 89 1.39 -9.60 -10.14
CA VAL A 89 2.48 -9.01 -9.38
C VAL A 89 2.76 -9.77 -8.08
N GLN A 90 1.72 -10.18 -7.34
CA GLN A 90 1.85 -10.95 -6.10
C GLN A 90 2.54 -12.30 -6.36
N GLN A 91 2.13 -13.00 -7.42
CA GLN A 91 2.76 -14.23 -7.86
C GLN A 91 4.23 -14.01 -8.20
N ARG A 92 4.53 -12.96 -8.97
CA ARG A 92 5.91 -12.62 -9.37
C ARG A 92 6.79 -12.25 -8.18
N LEU A 93 6.29 -11.47 -7.23
CA LEU A 93 7.02 -11.10 -6.01
C LEU A 93 7.37 -12.33 -5.16
N GLN A 94 6.47 -13.31 -5.07
CA GLN A 94 6.74 -14.56 -4.37
C GLN A 94 7.82 -15.40 -5.06
N GLN A 95 7.87 -15.38 -6.39
CA GLN A 95 8.87 -16.10 -7.19
C GLN A 95 10.25 -15.42 -7.16
N VAL A 96 10.28 -14.08 -7.24
CA VAL A 96 11.52 -13.28 -7.34
C VAL A 96 12.17 -13.07 -5.97
N ILE A 97 11.36 -12.97 -4.91
CA ILE A 97 11.84 -12.88 -3.54
C ILE A 97 11.59 -14.25 -2.92
N PRO A 98 12.53 -15.22 -3.06
CA PRO A 98 12.44 -16.43 -2.27
C PRO A 98 12.35 -15.97 -0.82
N THR A 99 11.28 -16.39 -0.14
CA THR A 99 11.19 -16.22 1.30
C THR A 99 12.43 -16.91 1.84
N ALA A 100 13.44 -16.14 2.26
CA ALA A 100 14.58 -16.69 2.97
C ALA A 100 13.99 -17.40 4.20
N GLY A 101 13.97 -18.73 4.12
CA GLY A 101 13.68 -19.60 5.24
C GLY A 101 14.87 -19.61 6.19
#